data_AF-A0A2V7EWT0-F1
#
_entry.id   AF-A0A2V7EWT0-F1
#
_cell.length_a   1.000
_cell.length_b   1.000
_cell.length_c   1.000
_cell.angle_alpha   90.00
_cell.angle_beta   90.00
_cell.angle_gamma   90.00
#
_symmetry.space_group_name_H-M   'P 1'
#
loop_
_entity.id
_entity.type
_entity.pdbx_description
1 polymer ?
#
loop_
_entity_poly.entity_id
_entity_poly.type
_entity_poly.pdbx_seq_one_letter_code
_entity_poly.pdbx_strand_id
1 'polypeptide(L)' 'MKATVKKKTYNLDGEMIAKVRRLLNAKTDTEAIQRALRKAIEDREIEESLAALLREGRFRKIYR' A
#
# COMPACT_ATOMS: atom_id res chain seq x y z
N MET A 1 9.30 12.88 -12.97
CA MET A 1 10.41 11.89 -13.00
C MET A 1 9.94 10.66 -13.77
N LYS A 2 10.61 10.26 -14.86
CA LYS A 2 10.30 9.00 -15.54
C LYS A 2 10.65 7.86 -14.59
N ALA A 3 9.63 7.24 -13.97
CA ALA A 3 9.86 6.03 -13.20
C ALA A 3 10.58 5.03 -14.11
N THR A 4 11.79 4.63 -13.75
CA THR A 4 12.61 3.72 -14.56
C THR A 4 12.00 2.32 -14.42
N VAL A 5 10.95 2.04 -15.20
CA VAL A 5 10.27 0.75 -15.15
C VAL A 5 11.23 -0.30 -15.71
N LYS A 6 11.81 -1.11 -14.83
CA LYS A 6 12.65 -2.26 -15.19
C LYS A 6 11.81 -3.53 -15.13
N LYS A 7 11.87 -4.34 -16.19
CA LYS A 7 11.27 -5.69 -16.19
C LYS A 7 11.99 -6.55 -15.15
N LYS A 8 11.23 -7.17 -14.27
CA LYS A 8 11.71 -8.11 -13.25
C LYS A 8 10.80 -9.34 -13.28
N THR A 9 11.39 -10.52 -13.20
CA THR A 9 10.66 -11.79 -13.19
C THR A 9 10.65 -12.32 -11.77
N TYR A 10 9.47 -12.60 -11.25
CA TYR A 10 9.26 -13.10 -9.88
C TYR A 10 8.30 -14.28 -9.93
N ASN A 11 8.53 -15.26 -9.04
CA ASN A 11 7.54 -16.28 -8.77
C ASN A 11 6.52 -15.67 -7.81
N LEU A 12 5.27 -15.59 -8.26
CA LEU A 12 4.16 -15.02 -7.51
C LEU A 12 3.07 -16.08 -7.36
N ASP A 13 2.35 -16.02 -6.25
CA ASP A 13 1.15 -16.81 -6.08
C ASP A 13 0.06 -16.30 -7.02
N GLY A 14 -0.41 -17.18 -7.92
CA GLY A 14 -1.42 -16.86 -8.92
C GLY A 14 -2.77 -16.50 -8.30
N GLU A 15 -3.16 -17.14 -7.20
CA GLU A 15 -4.42 -16.83 -6.51
C GLU A 15 -4.36 -15.45 -5.85
N MET A 16 -3.21 -15.13 -5.25
CA MET A 16 -2.98 -13.84 -4.63
C MET A 16 -3.04 -12.71 -5.67
N ILE A 17 -2.40 -12.87 -6.83
CA ILE A 17 -2.46 -11.87 -7.91
C ILE A 17 -3.86 -11.72 -8.49
N ALA A 18 -4.59 -12.82 -8.67
CA ALA A 18 -5.99 -12.76 -9.11
C ALA A 18 -6.86 -11.99 -8.11
N LYS A 19 -6.67 -12.22 -6.81
CA LYS A 19 -7.40 -11.50 -5.75
C LYS A 19 -7.05 -10.01 -5.74
N VAL A 20 -5.77 -9.66 -5.83
CA VAL A 20 -5.31 -8.26 -5.87
C VAL A 20 -5.86 -7.55 -7.11
N ARG A 21 -5.91 -8.21 -8.27
CA ARG A 21 -6.52 -7.64 -9.49
C ARG A 21 -7.99 -7.30 -9.31
N ARG A 22 -8.77 -8.20 -8.70
CA ARG A 22 -10.19 -7.96 -8.41
C ARG A 22 -10.37 -6.82 -7.42
N LEU A 23 -9.59 -6.82 -6.32
CA LEU A 23 -9.67 -5.81 -5.27
C LEU A 23 -9.31 -4.41 -5.77
N LEU A 24 -8.25 -4.28 -6.58
CA LEU A 24 -7.75 -3.00 -7.08
C LEU A 24 -8.30 -2.64 -8.46
N ASN A 25 -9.26 -3.41 -8.97
CA ASN A 25 -9.86 -3.29 -10.30
C ASN A 25 -8.81 -3.02 -11.40
N ALA A 26 -7.75 -3.83 -11.39
CA ALA A 26 -6.60 -3.67 -12.27
C ALA A 26 -6.75 -4.52 -13.55
N LYS A 27 -6.40 -3.93 -14.70
CA LYS A 27 -6.53 -4.60 -16.00
C LYS A 27 -5.43 -5.63 -16.22
N THR A 28 -4.23 -5.37 -15.70
CA THR A 28 -3.05 -6.24 -15.86
C THR A 28 -2.43 -6.59 -14.52
N ASP A 29 -1.70 -7.71 -14.45
CA ASP A 29 -0.95 -8.13 -13.25
C ASP A 29 0.07 -7.05 -12.84
N THR A 30 0.77 -6.46 -13.81
CA THR A 30 1.72 -5.35 -13.58
C THR A 30 1.05 -4.15 -12.92
N GLU A 31 -0.13 -3.76 -13.41
CA GLU A 31 -0.90 -2.65 -12.83
C GLU A 31 -1.35 -2.97 -11.40
N ALA A 32 -1.79 -4.21 -11.16
CA ALA A 32 -2.20 -4.67 -9.84
C ALA A 32 -1.03 -4.61 -8.84
N ILE A 33 0.13 -5.10 -9.24
CA ILE A 33 1.37 -5.07 -8.44
C ILE A 33 1.78 -3.62 -8.17
N GLN A 34 1.79 -2.74 -9.18
CA GLN A 34 2.19 -1.35 -9.00
C GLN A 34 1.25 -0.59 -8.05
N ARG A 35 -0.07 -0.79 -8.19
CA ARG A 35 -1.06 -0.17 -7.29
C ARG A 35 -0.93 -0.72 -5.86
N ALA A 36 -0.74 -2.03 -5.71
CA ALA A 36 -0.55 -2.66 -4.40
C ALA A 36 0.72 -2.15 -3.70
N LEU A 37 1.84 -2.06 -4.43
CA LEU A 37 3.10 -1.53 -3.89
C LEU A 37 2.97 -0.07 -3.47
N ARG A 38 2.31 0.77 -4.28
CA ARG A 38 2.06 2.16 -3.93
C ARG A 38 1.20 2.26 -2.67
N LYS A 39 0.11 1.49 -2.62
CA LYS A 39 -0.78 1.47 -1.46
C LYS A 39 -0.05 1.03 -0.19
N ALA A 40 0.84 0.04 -0.26
CA ALA A 40 1.62 -0.40 0.90
C ALA A 40 2.56 0.70 1.43
N ILE A 41 3.14 1.51 0.54
CA ILE A 41 3.96 2.66 0.93
C ILE A 41 3.08 3.74 1.57
N GLU A 42 1.98 4.11 0.92
CA GLU A 42 1.03 5.12 1.43
C GLU A 42 0.47 4.71 2.81
N ASP A 43 0.01 3.46 2.97
CA ASP A 43 -0.51 2.95 4.22
C ASP A 43 0.57 3.03 5.33
N ARG A 44 1.84 2.78 5.00
CA ARG A 44 2.96 2.90 5.95
C ARG A 44 3.26 4.35 6.34
N GLU A 45 3.26 5.27 5.38
CA GLU A 45 3.45 6.70 5.64
C GLU A 45 2.30 7.27 6.50
N ILE A 46 1.08 6.80 6.28
CA ILE A 46 -0.10 7.12 7.10
C ILE A 46 0.08 6.59 8.52
N GLU A 47 0.48 5.33 8.69
CA GLU A 47 0.76 4.77 10.02
C GLU A 47 1.81 5.56 10.79
N GLU A 48 2.91 5.94 10.12
CA GLU A 48 3.99 6.72 10.75
C GLU A 48 3.52 8.13 11.12
N SER A 49 2.73 8.77 10.25
CA SER A 49 2.12 10.08 10.52
C SER A 49 1.13 10.00 11.69
N LEU A 50 0.29 8.95 11.74
CA LEU A 50 -0.62 8.71 12.87
C LEU A 50 0.15 8.46 14.17
N ALA A 51 1.24 7.69 14.12
CA ALA A 51 2.08 7.44 15.29
C ALA A 51 2.77 8.71 15.79
N ALA A 52 3.23 9.58 14.89
CA ALA A 52 3.79 10.89 15.25
C ALA A 52 2.74 11.80 15.89
N LEU A 53 1.54 11.89 15.30
CA LEU A 53 0.41 12.65 15.85
C LEU A 53 -0.06 12.12 17.21
N LEU A 54 -0.06 10.80 17.42
CA LEU A 54 -0.37 10.19 18.72
C LEU A 54 0.70 10.49 19.79
N ARG A 55 1.96 10.71 19.39
CA ARG A 55 3.06 11.05 20.29
C ARG A 55 3.08 12.53 20.67
N GLU A 56 2.75 13.42 19.73
CA GLU A 56 2.65 14.87 19.98
C GLU A 56 1.31 15.26 20.61
N GLY A 57 0.25 14.53 20.27
CA GLY A 57 -1.10 14.72 20.75
C GLY A 57 -1.28 14.09 22.11
N ARG A 58 -1.34 14.95 23.13
CA ARG A 58 -2.10 14.70 24.37
C ARG A 58 -3.54 14.35 23.98
N PHE A 59 -3.82 13.09 23.63
CA PHE A 59 -5.16 12.54 23.70
C PHE A 59 -5.49 12.42 25.19
N ARG A 60 -5.83 13.58 25.77
CA ARG A 60 -6.50 13.66 27.05
C ARG A 60 -7.71 12.76 26.88
N LYS A 61 -7.68 11.66 27.62
CA LYS A 61 -8.73 10.67 27.85
C LYS A 61 -10.10 11.36 27.92
N ILE A 62 -10.77 11.55 26.79
CA ILE A 62 -12.18 11.93 26.73
C ILE A 62 -12.88 10.78 26.03
N TYR A 63 -13.03 9.68 26.75
CA TYR A 63 -14.20 8.83 26.68
C TYR A 63 -14.38 8.26 28.08
N ARG A 64 -15.34 8.85 28.81
CA ARG A 64 -16.01 8.27 29.96
C ARG A 64 -17.37 7.80 29.48
#